data_AF-A0A373CX22-F1
#
_entry.id   AF-A0A373CX22-F1
#
_cell.length_a   1.000
_cell.length_b   1.000
_cell.length_c   1.000
_cell.angle_alpha   90.00
_cell.angle_beta   90.00
_cell.angle_gamma   90.00
#
_symmetry.space_group_name_H-M   'P 1'
#
loop_
_entity.id
_entity.type
_entity.pdbx_description
1 polymer ?
#
loop_
_entity_poly.entity_id
_entity_poly.type
_entity_poly.pdbx_seq_one_letter_code
_entity_poly.pdbx_strand_id
1 'polypeptide(L)' 'MKKIKLFPAPHIEIRISVSDEMERDYLECQRRFESGDRDLQCGNCSWKDVKTSSYGGACMLNGLEEQMKRRG' A
#
# COMPACT_ATOMS: atom_id res chain seq x y z
N MET A 1 7.06 -9.87 -8.65
CA MET A 1 5.61 -9.64 -8.38
C MET A 1 5.18 -10.34 -7.09
N LYS A 2 5.07 -9.54 -6.02
CA LYS A 2 4.70 -9.99 -4.67
C LYS A 2 3.18 -10.15 -4.58
N LYS A 3 2.70 -11.07 -3.74
CA LYS A 3 1.25 -11.21 -3.45
C LYS A 3 1.03 -11.01 -1.96
N ILE A 4 0.16 -10.07 -1.62
CA ILE A 4 -0.16 -9.74 -0.23
C ILE A 4 -1.60 -10.12 0.10
N LYS A 5 -1.85 -10.44 1.37
CA LYS A 5 -3.17 -10.76 1.90
C LYS A 5 -3.52 -9.80 3.04
N LEU A 6 -4.68 -9.17 2.95
CA LEU A 6 -5.19 -8.24 3.96
C LEU A 6 -6.51 -8.76 4.50
N PHE A 7 -6.71 -8.56 5.80
CA PHE A 7 -7.90 -9.02 6.52
C PHE A 7 -8.52 -7.84 7.28
N PRO A 8 -9.24 -6.94 6.59
CA PRO A 8 -9.86 -5.78 7.25
C PRO A 8 -10.95 -6.18 8.25
N ALA A 9 -11.52 -7.37 8.10
CA ALA A 9 -12.43 -8.01 9.05
C ALA A 9 -12.16 -9.53 9.06
N PRO A 10 -12.54 -10.27 10.13
CA PRO A 10 -12.24 -11.70 10.23
C PRO A 10 -12.75 -12.57 9.07
N HIS A 11 -13.79 -12.12 8.38
CA HIS A 11 -14.46 -12.82 7.30
C HIS A 11 -14.14 -12.25 5.91
N ILE A 12 -13.24 -11.26 5.81
CA ILE A 12 -12.87 -10.63 4.54
C ILE A 12 -11.39 -10.85 4.28
N GLU A 13 -11.06 -11.44 3.12
CA GLU A 13 -9.69 -11.53 2.62
C GLU A 13 -9.57 -10.72 1.32
N ILE A 14 -8.63 -9.77 1.27
CA ILE A 14 -8.26 -9.04 0.06
C ILE A 14 -6.89 -9.54 -0.40
N ARG A 15 -6.80 -9.98 -1.66
CA ARG A 15 -5.54 -10.36 -2.29
C ARG A 15 -5.11 -9.30 -3.30
N ILE A 16 -3.91 -8.77 -3.13
CA ILE A 16 -3.35 -7.77 -4.05
C ILE A 16 -2.07 -8.33 -4.66
N SER A 17 -1.98 -8.28 -5.98
CA SER A 17 -0.74 -8.54 -6.71
C SER A 17 0.02 -7.23 -6.82
N VAL A 18 1.21 -7.18 -6.23
CA VAL A 18 2.06 -5.99 -6.11
C VAL A 18 3.19 -6.11 -7.12
N SER A 19 3.23 -5.17 -8.07
CA SER A 19 4.33 -5.03 -9.01
C SER A 19 5.56 -4.42 -8.33
N ASP A 20 6.71 -4.55 -8.98
CA ASP A 20 7.95 -3.97 -8.45
C ASP A 20 7.90 -2.42 -8.43
N GLU A 21 7.11 -1.82 -9.33
CA GLU A 21 6.81 -0.37 -9.32
C GLU A 21 5.99 0.01 -8.09
N MET A 22 4.92 -0.74 -7.80
CA MET A 22 4.10 -0.53 -6.61
C MET A 22 4.90 -0.66 -5.32
N GLU A 23 5.83 -1.62 -5.25
CA GLU A 23 6.70 -1.76 -4.09
C GLU A 23 7.62 -0.55 -3.92
N ARG A 24 8.25 -0.06 -5.00
CA ARG A 24 9.10 1.14 -4.94
C ARG A 24 8.32 2.39 -4.51
N ASP A 25 7.15 2.62 -5.09
CA ASP A 25 6.30 3.76 -4.76
C ASP A 25 5.87 3.74 -3.29
N TYR A 26 5.53 2.55 -2.77
CA TYR A 26 5.17 2.38 -1.36
C TYR A 26 6.34 2.73 -0.44
N LEU A 27 7.54 2.20 -0.73
CA LEU A 27 8.74 2.45 0.08
C LEU A 27 9.16 3.93 0.04
N GLU A 28 9.08 4.57 -1.12
CA GLU A 28 9.36 6.01 -1.26
C GLU A 28 8.37 6.85 -0.44
N CYS A 29 7.08 6.52 -0.52
CA CYS A 29 6.03 7.16 0.25
C CYS A 29 6.28 7.03 1.76
N GLN A 30 6.64 5.83 2.23
CA GLN A 30 6.98 5.58 3.63
C GLN A 30 8.20 6.39 4.09
N ARG A 31 9.27 6.45 3.29
CA ARG A 31 10.47 7.25 3.61
C ARG A 31 10.16 8.75 3.73
N ARG A 32 9.35 9.29 2.81
CA ARG A 32 8.95 10.70 2.85
C ARG A 32 8.12 11.02 4.07
N PHE A 33 7.14 10.16 4.38
CA PHE A 33 6.32 10.30 5.58
C PHE A 33 7.17 10.28 6.85
N GLU A 34 8.14 9.36 6.95
CA GLU A 34 9.09 9.29 8.08
C GLU A 34 9.98 10.53 8.18
N SER A 35 10.34 11.17 7.06
CA SER A 35 11.07 12.44 7.04
C SER A 35 10.21 13.68 7.38
N GLY A 36 8.90 13.50 7.62
CA GLY A 36 7.97 14.59 7.93
C GLY A 36 7.44 15.33 6.70
N ASP A 37 7.73 14.85 5.49
CA ASP A 37 7.15 15.38 4.26
C ASP A 37 5.67 14.94 4.16
N ARG A 38 4.78 15.92 4.05
CA ARG A 38 3.34 15.72 3.94
C ARG A 38 2.82 15.89 2.51
N ASP A 39 3.65 16.34 1.58
CA ASP A 39 3.29 16.46 0.16
C ASP A 39 3.51 15.14 -0.58
N LEU A 40 2.82 14.10 -0.09
CA LEU A 40 2.82 12.80 -0.72
C LEU A 40 1.96 12.89 -1.99
N GLN A 41 2.61 12.91 -3.16
CA GLN A 41 1.96 13.01 -4.48
C GLN A 41 1.22 11.72 -4.89
N CYS A 42 0.24 11.31 -4.08
CA CYS A 42 -0.54 10.09 -4.28
C CYS A 42 -1.39 10.08 -5.57
N GLY A 43 -1.60 11.24 -6.21
CA GLY A 43 -2.32 11.34 -7.50
C GLY A 43 -1.60 10.65 -8.67
N ASN A 44 -0.28 10.52 -8.59
CA ASN A 44 0.55 9.85 -9.61
C ASN A 44 1.09 8.48 -9.16
N CYS A 45 0.69 8.02 -7.97
CA CYS A 45 1.16 6.75 -7.42
C CYS A 45 0.60 5.57 -8.19
N SER A 46 1.41 4.53 -8.40
CA SER A 46 0.95 3.26 -9.01
C SER A 46 -0.17 2.56 -8.22
N TRP A 47 -0.40 2.95 -6.97
CA TRP A 47 -1.51 2.47 -6.14
C TRP A 47 -2.84 3.20 -6.36
N LYS A 48 -2.89 4.26 -7.18
CA LYS A 48 -4.07 5.13 -7.35
C LYS A 48 -5.34 4.41 -7.82
N ASP A 49 -5.18 3.33 -8.58
CA ASP A 49 -6.29 2.56 -9.14
C ASP A 49 -6.75 1.41 -8.23
N VAL A 50 -5.99 1.13 -7.15
CA VAL A 50 -6.36 0.14 -6.14
C VAL A 50 -7.30 0.79 -5.13
N LYS A 51 -8.59 0.89 -5.50
CA LYS A 51 -9.65 1.49 -4.68
C LYS A 51 -10.24 0.47 -3.73
N THR A 52 -9.86 0.54 -2.46
CA THR A 52 -10.35 -0.35 -1.40
C THR A 52 -11.24 0.35 -0.37
N SER A 53 -11.27 1.68 -0.40
CA SER A 53 -12.25 2.50 0.30
C SER A 53 -12.47 3.81 -0.46
N SER A 54 -13.53 4.54 -0.10
CA SER A 54 -13.85 5.85 -0.69
C SER A 54 -12.93 6.99 -0.22
N TYR A 55 -12.13 6.78 0.83
CA TYR A 55 -11.42 7.87 1.53
C TYR A 55 -9.89 7.82 1.43
N GLY A 56 -9.31 6.87 0.70
CA GLY A 56 -7.86 6.83 0.53
C GLY A 56 -7.38 5.76 -0.44
N GLY A 57 -6.17 5.94 -0.96
CA GLY A 57 -5.49 4.91 -1.74
C GLY A 57 -5.22 3.66 -0.91
N ALA A 58 -5.08 2.50 -1.56
CA ALA A 58 -4.84 1.24 -0.85
C ALA A 58 -3.57 1.22 0.02
N CYS A 59 -2.65 2.18 -0.15
CA CYS A 59 -1.48 2.36 0.71
C CYS A 59 -1.81 2.57 2.20
N MET A 60 -3.05 2.96 2.52
CA MET A 60 -3.54 3.21 3.89
C MET A 60 -4.25 1.99 4.51
N LEU A 61 -4.27 0.84 3.85
CA LEU A 61 -4.94 -0.34 4.39
C LEU A 61 -4.19 -0.91 5.60
N ASN A 62 -4.95 -1.18 6.66
CA ASN A 62 -4.44 -1.88 7.84
C ASN A 62 -3.83 -3.23 7.43
N GLY A 63 -2.64 -3.53 7.95
CA GLY A 63 -1.91 -4.77 7.64
C GLY A 63 -1.04 -4.67 6.38
N LEU A 64 -1.12 -3.60 5.59
CA LEU A 64 -0.32 -3.47 4.37
C LEU A 64 1.17 -3.38 4.70
N GLU A 65 1.55 -2.57 5.68
CA GLU A 65 2.95 -2.39 6.07
C GLU A 65 3.61 -3.71 6.46
N GLU A 66 2.94 -4.54 7.26
CA GLU A 66 3.42 -5.84 7.68
C GLU A 66 3.56 -6.79 6.50
N GLN A 67 2.62 -6.76 5.54
CA GLN A 67 2.72 -7.54 4.32
C GLN A 67 3.88 -7.04 3.44
N MET A 68 4.13 -5.74 3.37
CA MET A 68 5.23 -5.14 2.61
C MET A 68 6.60 -5.44 3.24
N LYS A 69 6.70 -5.46 4.59
CA LYS A 69 7.90 -5.82 5.33
C LYS A 69 8.22 -7.31 5.33
N ARG A 70 7.22 -8.19 5.22
CA ARG A 70 7.44 -9.63 5.05
C ARG A 70 8.12 -9.88 3.70
N ARG A 71 9.43 -10.03 3.71
CA ARG A 71 10.17 -10.67 2.61
C ARG A 71 9.77 -12.14 2.60
N GLY A 72 9.21 -12.59 1.48
CA GLY A 72 9.16 -14.00 1.14
C GLY A 72 10.55 -14.48 0.77
#